data_AF-A0A9C6SUK9-F1
#
_entry.id   AF-A0A9C6SUK9-F1
#
_cell.length_a   1.000
_cell.length_b   1.000
_cell.length_c   1.000
_cell.angle_alpha   90.00
_cell.angle_beta   90.00
_cell.angle_gamma   90.00
#
_symmetry.space_group_name_H-M   'P 1'
#
loop_
_entity.id
_entity.type
_entity.pdbx_description
1 polymer ?
#
loop_
_entity_poly.entity_id
_entity_poly.type
_entity_poly.pdbx_seq_one_letter_code
_entity_poly.pdbx_strand_id
1 'polypeptide(L)'
;MSKFVLLLVICSLCLLQVKSQANRRTCEQLTRVCERNETRIGIEDSVTKYLNAECRRRDVRWKNITRCQLERAACELSLVECGQLSCANIVRVLRR
;
A
#
# COMPACT_ATOMS: atom_id res chain seq x y z
N MET A 1 -40.36 5.41 -2.38
CA MET A 1 -39.40 4.63 -3.20
C MET A 1 -38.03 5.31 -3.26
N SER A 2 -37.86 6.48 -3.92
CA SER A 2 -36.55 7.14 -4.10
C SER A 2 -35.79 7.48 -2.80
N LYS A 3 -36.47 7.93 -1.74
CA LYS A 3 -35.85 8.29 -0.44
C LYS A 3 -35.14 7.11 0.23
N PHE A 4 -35.71 5.90 0.16
CA PHE A 4 -35.10 4.69 0.74
C PHE A 4 -33.90 4.20 -0.07
N VAL A 5 -33.96 4.32 -1.41
CA VAL A 5 -32.83 4.00 -2.29
C VAL A 5 -31.67 4.95 -2.01
N LEU A 6 -31.93 6.26 -1.86
CA LEU A 6 -30.91 7.24 -1.51
C LEU A 6 -30.24 6.90 -0.17
N LEU A 7 -31.04 6.52 0.83
CA LEU A 7 -30.55 6.17 2.17
C LEU A 7 -29.68 4.90 2.15
N LEU A 8 -30.06 3.90 1.34
CA LEU A 8 -29.24 2.71 1.11
C LEU A 8 -27.90 3.04 0.41
N VAL A 9 -27.92 3.90 -0.61
CA VAL A 9 -26.68 4.33 -1.30
C VAL A 9 -25.74 5.05 -0.33
N ILE A 10 -26.26 5.99 0.46
CA ILE A 10 -25.46 6.70 1.48
C ILE A 10 -24.89 5.72 2.50
N CYS A 11 -25.69 4.78 3.01
CA CYS A 11 -25.23 3.77 3.96
C CYS A 11 -24.09 2.91 3.35
N SER A 12 -24.26 2.49 2.10
CA SER A 12 -23.26 1.70 1.37
C SER A 12 -21.93 2.46 1.21
N LEU A 13 -22.00 3.75 0.85
CA LEU A 13 -20.82 4.61 0.73
C LEU A 13 -20.12 4.80 2.08
N CYS A 14 -20.87 5.02 3.16
CA CYS A 14 -20.31 5.13 4.51
C CYS A 14 -19.58 3.84 4.92
N LEU A 15 -20.18 2.67 4.69
CA LEU A 15 -19.56 1.37 5.00
C LEU A 15 -18.25 1.15 4.22
N LEU A 16 -18.20 1.57 2.95
CA LEU A 16 -16.98 1.51 2.14
C LEU A 16 -15.87 2.41 2.70
N GLN A 17 -16.21 3.62 3.15
CA GLN A 17 -15.25 4.54 3.78
C GLN A 17 -14.69 3.97 5.09
N VAL A 18 -15.54 3.41 5.96
CA VAL A 18 -15.10 2.78 7.22
C VAL A 18 -14.16 1.60 6.94
N LYS A 19 -14.51 0.75 5.97
CA LYS A 19 -13.66 -0.38 5.58
C LYS A 19 -12.30 0.07 5.04
N SER A 20 -12.27 1.11 4.20
CA SER A 20 -11.02 1.68 3.69
C SER A 20 -10.12 2.21 4.81
N GLN A 21 -10.69 2.91 5.80
CA GLN A 21 -9.94 3.38 6.97
C GLN A 21 -9.39 2.24 7.83
N ALA A 22 -10.19 1.18 8.06
CA ALA A 22 -9.73 0.01 8.78
C ALA A 22 -8.54 -0.66 8.07
N ASN A 23 -8.62 -0.82 6.75
CA ASN A 23 -7.56 -1.40 5.92
C ASN A 23 -6.26 -0.58 6.00
N ARG A 24 -6.33 0.75 5.95
CA ARG A 24 -5.15 1.63 6.13
C ARG A 24 -4.48 1.41 7.48
N ARG A 25 -5.26 1.35 8.57
CA ARG A 25 -4.72 1.06 9.92
C ARG A 25 -4.03 -0.30 9.97
N THR A 26 -4.59 -1.31 9.30
CA THR A 26 -3.96 -2.62 9.16
C THR A 26 -2.61 -2.53 8.45
N CYS A 27 -2.52 -1.79 7.34
CA CYS A 27 -1.25 -1.61 6.61
C CYS A 27 -0.20 -0.83 7.43
N GLU A 28 -0.62 0.21 8.15
CA GLU A 28 0.27 0.95 9.07
C GLU A 28 0.78 0.07 10.22
N GLN A 29 -0.08 -0.80 10.78
CA GLN A 29 0.31 -1.72 11.83
C GLN A 29 1.30 -2.75 11.31
N LEU A 30 1.04 -3.34 10.13
CA LEU A 30 1.96 -4.27 9.47
C LEU A 30 3.33 -3.62 9.24
N THR A 31 3.35 -2.41 8.71
CA THR A 31 4.58 -1.64 8.47
C THR A 31 5.37 -1.45 9.76
N ARG A 32 4.71 -1.01 10.84
CA ARG A 32 5.35 -0.82 12.15
C ARG A 32 5.90 -2.11 12.75
N VAL A 33 5.30 -3.26 12.45
CA VAL A 33 5.83 -4.57 12.88
C VAL A 33 7.04 -4.96 12.03
N CYS A 34 7.00 -4.70 10.73
CA CYS A 34 8.12 -4.95 9.84
C CYS A 34 9.34 -4.10 10.23
N GLU A 35 9.17 -2.78 10.39
CA GLU A 35 10.22 -1.83 10.76
C GLU A 35 10.90 -2.21 12.09
N ARG A 36 10.11 -2.66 13.08
CA ARG A 36 10.65 -3.14 14.37
C ARG A 36 11.58 -4.34 14.23
N ASN A 37 11.41 -5.13 13.18
CA ASN A 37 12.22 -6.32 12.93
C ASN A 37 13.34 -6.08 11.89
N GLU A 38 13.41 -4.91 11.24
CA GLU A 38 14.40 -4.59 10.18
C GLU A 38 15.85 -4.79 10.66
N THR A 39 16.15 -4.45 11.92
CA THR A 39 17.48 -4.65 12.51
C THR A 39 17.92 -6.11 12.54
N ARG A 40 16.98 -7.04 12.62
CA ARG A 40 17.23 -8.49 12.64
C ARG A 40 17.24 -9.11 11.25
N ILE A 41 16.33 -8.68 10.38
CA ILE A 41 16.06 -9.33 9.09
C ILE A 41 16.68 -8.61 7.90
N GLY A 42 17.21 -7.41 8.10
CA GLY A 42 17.75 -6.54 7.07
C GLY A 42 16.69 -5.66 6.40
N ILE A 43 17.16 -4.55 5.83
CA ILE A 43 16.34 -3.53 5.16
C ILE A 43 15.96 -3.91 3.71
N GLU A 44 16.59 -4.93 3.13
CA GLU A 44 16.34 -5.41 1.78
C GLU A 44 16.42 -6.94 1.73
N ASP A 45 15.59 -7.54 0.89
CA ASP A 45 15.66 -8.97 0.52
C ASP A 45 15.84 -9.14 -1.00
N SER A 46 15.86 -10.38 -1.48
CA SER A 46 16.02 -10.68 -2.91
C SER A 46 14.91 -10.06 -3.77
N VAL A 47 13.68 -10.00 -3.26
CA VAL A 47 12.52 -9.44 -3.97
C VAL A 47 12.65 -7.93 -4.10
N THR A 48 12.97 -7.25 -2.99
CA THR A 48 13.14 -5.81 -2.92
C THR A 48 14.32 -5.37 -3.79
N LYS A 49 15.44 -6.12 -3.78
CA LYS A 49 16.60 -5.87 -4.64
C LYS A 49 16.25 -5.99 -6.12
N TYR A 50 15.57 -7.06 -6.51
CA TYR A 50 15.12 -7.26 -7.88
C TYR A 50 14.20 -6.12 -8.34
N LEU A 51 13.22 -5.76 -7.51
CA LEU A 51 12.26 -4.71 -7.82
C LEU A 51 12.93 -3.33 -7.92
N ASN A 52 13.84 -2.99 -7.01
CA ASN A 52 14.63 -1.77 -7.09
C ASN A 52 15.48 -1.71 -8.37
N ALA A 53 16.10 -2.83 -8.76
CA ALA A 53 16.86 -2.90 -10.00
C ALA A 53 15.97 -2.70 -11.24
N GLU A 54 14.80 -3.36 -11.27
CA GLU A 54 13.86 -3.24 -12.38
C GLU A 54 13.27 -1.83 -12.49
N CYS A 55 12.86 -1.23 -11.38
CA CYS A 55 12.32 0.12 -11.39
C CYS A 55 13.38 1.18 -11.74
N ARG A 56 14.64 0.97 -11.34
CA ARG A 56 15.75 1.85 -11.72
C ARG A 56 16.07 1.80 -13.21
N ARG A 57 15.88 0.65 -13.87
CA ARG A 57 16.01 0.55 -15.33
C ARG A 57 14.97 1.38 -16.08
N ARG A 58 13.78 1.54 -15.50
CA ARG A 58 12.65 2.28 -16.09
C ARG A 58 12.69 3.77 -15.76
N ASP A 59 13.13 4.13 -14.56
CA ASP A 59 13.31 5.52 -14.13
C ASP A 59 14.65 5.67 -13.41
N VAL A 60 15.58 6.39 -14.03
CA VAL A 60 16.91 6.67 -13.45
C VAL A 60 16.84 7.47 -12.14
N ARG A 61 15.71 8.15 -11.86
CA ARG A 61 15.47 8.87 -10.61
C ARG A 61 14.84 7.99 -9.53
N TRP A 62 14.68 6.69 -9.78
CA TRP A 62 14.17 5.75 -8.79
C TRP A 62 15.01 5.78 -7.51
N LYS A 63 14.34 6.03 -6.38
CA LYS A 63 14.94 5.89 -5.05
C LYS A 63 14.66 4.48 -4.57
N ASN A 64 15.72 3.78 -4.15
CA ASN A 64 15.56 2.45 -3.58
C ASN A 64 14.60 2.49 -2.40
N ILE A 65 13.68 1.55 -2.39
CA ILE A 65 12.76 1.34 -1.27
C ILE A 65 13.25 0.19 -0.41
N THR A 66 12.93 0.23 0.88
CA THR A 66 13.19 -0.88 1.80
C THR A 66 12.14 -1.98 1.63
N ARG A 67 12.41 -3.13 2.24
CA ARG A 67 11.48 -4.26 2.28
C ARG A 67 10.16 -3.87 2.95
N CYS A 68 10.22 -3.15 4.07
CA CYS A 68 9.01 -2.71 4.76
C CYS A 68 8.22 -1.66 3.97
N GLN A 69 8.90 -0.80 3.21
CA GLN A 69 8.24 0.11 2.27
C GLN A 69 7.55 -0.66 1.12
N LEU A 70 8.17 -1.71 0.61
CA LEU A 70 7.56 -2.57 -0.40
C LEU A 70 6.33 -3.32 0.17
N GLU A 71 6.43 -3.88 1.37
CA GLU A 71 5.30 -4.52 2.07
C GLU A 71 4.15 -3.54 2.31
N ARG A 72 4.46 -2.30 2.76
CA ARG A 72 3.46 -1.23 2.91
C ARG A 72 2.75 -0.93 1.60
N ALA A 73 3.51 -0.72 0.52
CA ALA A 73 2.96 -0.43 -0.79
C ALA A 73 2.08 -1.59 -1.30
N ALA A 74 2.51 -2.83 -1.13
CA ALA A 74 1.73 -4.01 -1.50
C ALA A 74 0.41 -4.10 -0.72
N CYS A 75 0.44 -3.83 0.59
CA CYS A 75 -0.76 -3.84 1.45
C CYS A 75 -1.77 -2.77 1.01
N GLU A 76 -1.31 -1.51 0.87
CA GLU A 76 -2.17 -0.39 0.48
C GLU A 76 -2.76 -0.60 -0.93
N LEU A 77 -1.95 -1.05 -1.89
CA LEU A 77 -2.44 -1.36 -3.23
C LEU A 77 -3.47 -2.49 -3.22
N SER A 78 -3.30 -3.51 -2.38
CA SER A 78 -4.21 -4.66 -2.35
C SER A 78 -5.50 -4.36 -1.59
N LEU A 79 -5.41 -3.71 -0.42
CA LEU A 79 -6.53 -3.57 0.51
C LEU A 79 -7.23 -2.22 0.42
N VAL A 80 -6.54 -1.16 -0.01
CA VAL A 80 -7.07 0.22 0.03
C VAL A 80 -7.42 0.70 -1.36
N GLU A 81 -6.57 0.42 -2.36
CA GLU A 81 -6.74 0.97 -3.71
C GLU A 81 -7.13 -0.05 -4.77
N CYS A 82 -7.08 -1.35 -4.47
CA CYS A 82 -7.29 -2.44 -5.44
C CYS A 82 -6.44 -2.27 -6.73
N GLY A 83 -5.20 -1.81 -6.57
CA GLY A 83 -4.25 -1.52 -7.64
C GLY A 83 -3.19 -2.61 -7.84
N GLN A 84 -2.57 -2.61 -9.02
CA GLN A 84 -1.46 -3.52 -9.32
C GLN A 84 -0.13 -3.03 -8.73
N LEU A 85 0.72 -3.98 -8.32
CA LEU A 85 2.08 -3.70 -7.89
C LEU A 85 2.96 -3.30 -9.09
N SER A 86 3.22 -2.01 -9.25
CA SER A 86 4.07 -1.46 -10.31
C SER A 86 4.93 -0.33 -9.76
N CYS A 87 6.07 -0.03 -10.41
CA CYS A 87 6.98 1.04 -9.97
C CYS A 87 6.25 2.38 -9.76
N ALA A 88 5.39 2.76 -10.72
CA ALA A 88 4.61 4.00 -10.63
C ALA A 88 3.62 3.99 -9.45
N ASN A 89 2.92 2.86 -9.24
CA ASN A 89 1.96 2.72 -8.15
C ASN A 89 2.64 2.71 -6.78
N ILE A 90 3.78 2.03 -6.65
CA ILE A 90 4.56 2.01 -5.41
C ILE A 90 4.97 3.43 -5.02
N VAL A 91 5.55 4.19 -5.94
CA VAL A 91 5.96 5.58 -5.68
C VAL A 91 4.77 6.45 -5.31
N ARG A 92 3.64 6.29 -5.99
CA ARG A 92 2.43 7.05 -5.71
C ARG A 92 1.90 6.78 -4.30
N VAL A 93 1.89 5.52 -3.87
CA VAL A 93 1.44 5.14 -2.53
C VAL A 93 2.41 5.61 -1.44
N LEU A 94 3.73 5.46 -1.66
CA LEU A 94 4.74 5.83 -0.68
C LEU A 94 4.93 7.34 -0.50
N ARG A 95 4.49 8.17 -1.46
CA ARG A 95 4.52 9.64 -1.36
C ARG A 95 3.32 10.24 -0.63
N ARG A 96 2.31 9.43 -0.31
CA ARG A 96 1.08 9.86 0.33
C ARG A 96 1.23 9.90 1.85
#